data_AF-A0A8J6NSA2-F1
#
_entry.id   AF-A0A8J6NSA2-F1
#
_cell.length_a   1.000
_cell.length_b   1.000
_cell.length_c   1.000
_cell.angle_alpha   90.00
_cell.angle_beta   90.00
_cell.angle_gamma   90.00
#
_symmetry.space_group_name_H-M   'P 1'
#
loop_
_entity.id
_entity.type
_entity.pdbx_description
1 polymer ?
#
loop_
_entity_poly.entity_id
_entity_poly.type
_entity_poly.pdbx_seq_one_letter_code
_entity_poly.pdbx_strand_id
1 'polypeptide(L)'
;VEVEKIAAIFRKAGANAKISSIHVNGWFGNYDKLSMTRVMFREIFEKDLETIKEIVIFCGDSPNDAPMFDYFPNAVGVANISQFKDRLSSKPAWITNKPGGYGFAELVEILLRGA
;
A
#
# COMPACT_ATOMS: atom_id res chain seq x y z
N VAL A 1 -21.94 1.38 1.20
CA VAL A 1 -22.78 1.56 2.40
C VAL A 1 -22.67 0.37 3.36
N GLU A 2 -22.68 -0.88 2.89
CA GLU A 2 -22.55 -2.06 3.77
C GLU A 2 -21.13 -2.35 4.25
N VAL A 3 -20.12 -2.17 3.38
CA VAL A 3 -18.71 -2.42 3.72
C VAL A 3 -18.21 -1.53 4.87
N GLU A 4 -18.65 -0.26 4.91
CA GLU A 4 -18.34 0.65 6.03
C GLU A 4 -19.05 0.24 7.32
N LYS A 5 -20.25 -0.36 7.25
CA LYS A 5 -20.91 -0.91 8.45
C LYS A 5 -20.11 -2.07 9.03
N ILE A 6 -19.58 -2.96 8.18
CA ILE A 6 -18.70 -4.06 8.62
C ILE A 6 -17.43 -3.51 9.27
N ALA A 7 -16.77 -2.54 8.64
CA ALA A 7 -15.59 -1.89 9.20
C ALA A 7 -15.90 -1.17 10.54
N ALA A 8 -17.09 -0.57 10.67
CA ALA A 8 -17.54 0.06 11.90
C ALA A 8 -17.77 -0.95 13.04
N ILE A 9 -18.27 -2.16 12.75
CA ILE A 9 -18.43 -3.22 13.75
C ILE A 9 -17.07 -3.63 14.33
N PHE A 10 -16.06 -3.84 13.48
CA PHE A 10 -14.69 -4.11 13.94
C PHE A 10 -14.16 -2.99 14.84
N ARG A 11 -14.30 -1.73 14.40
CA ARG A 11 -13.87 -0.56 15.18
C ARG A 11 -14.57 -0.46 16.52
N LYS A 12 -15.88 -0.74 16.57
CA LYS A 12 -16.65 -0.74 17.83
C LYS A 12 -16.18 -1.82 18.80
N ALA A 13 -15.70 -2.96 18.29
CA ALA A 13 -15.11 -4.02 19.10
C ALA A 13 -13.65 -3.74 19.53
N GLY A 14 -13.10 -2.56 19.22
CA GLY A 14 -11.73 -2.18 19.55
C GLY A 14 -10.67 -2.65 18.56
N ALA A 15 -11.07 -3.21 17.40
CA ALA A 15 -10.16 -3.59 16.34
C ALA A 15 -9.90 -2.43 15.37
N ASN A 16 -8.70 -2.40 14.78
CA ASN A 16 -8.45 -1.63 13.57
C ASN A 16 -9.19 -2.26 12.39
N ALA A 17 -9.62 -1.44 11.43
CA ALA A 17 -10.28 -1.93 10.23
C ALA A 17 -9.94 -1.11 8.97
N LYS A 18 -9.56 -1.82 7.90
CA LYS A 18 -9.30 -1.23 6.58
C LYS A 18 -10.08 -1.97 5.49
N ILE A 19 -10.59 -1.19 4.55
CA ILE A 19 -11.33 -1.67 3.39
C ILE A 19 -10.36 -1.72 2.22
N SER A 20 -10.25 -2.88 1.58
CA SER A 20 -9.54 -3.06 0.31
C SER A 20 -10.54 -3.23 -0.84
N SER A 21 -10.03 -3.48 -2.05
CA SER A 21 -10.83 -3.76 -3.24
C SER A 21 -11.64 -5.06 -3.15
N ILE A 22 -11.26 -6.00 -2.26
CA ILE A 22 -11.87 -7.34 -2.16
C ILE A 22 -12.25 -7.77 -0.73
N HIS A 23 -11.69 -7.14 0.31
CA HIS A 23 -11.87 -7.55 1.70
C HIS A 23 -12.13 -6.37 2.64
N VAL A 24 -12.73 -6.66 3.79
CA VAL A 24 -12.60 -5.83 5.00
C VAL A 24 -11.68 -6.56 5.96
N ASN A 25 -10.50 -5.98 6.20
CA ASN A 25 -9.53 -6.54 7.14
C ASN A 25 -9.76 -5.91 8.51
N GLY A 26 -9.88 -6.75 9.54
CA GLY A 26 -9.97 -6.36 10.94
C GLY A 26 -8.85 -7.01 11.77
N TRP A 27 -8.22 -6.27 12.67
CA TRP A 27 -7.14 -6.79 13.52
C TRP A 27 -7.01 -6.01 14.83
N PHE A 28 -6.37 -6.60 15.84
CA PHE A 28 -6.02 -5.93 17.09
C PHE A 28 -4.56 -5.50 17.09
N GLY A 29 -4.25 -4.40 17.78
CA GLY A 29 -2.92 -3.81 17.82
C GLY A 29 -2.68 -2.77 16.72
N ASN A 30 -1.61 -1.99 16.87
CA ASN A 30 -1.28 -0.85 16.02
C ASN A 30 -0.33 -1.25 14.90
N TYR A 31 -0.87 -2.02 13.95
CA TYR A 31 -0.14 -2.47 12.77
C TYR A 31 -0.72 -1.82 11.52
N ASP A 32 0.15 -1.41 10.61
CA ASP A 32 -0.17 -1.06 9.24
C ASP A 32 0.82 -1.71 8.27
N LYS A 33 0.65 -1.45 6.97
CA LYS A 33 1.54 -2.03 5.95
C LYS A 33 3.00 -1.62 6.18
N LEU A 34 3.27 -0.37 6.54
CA LEU A 34 4.63 0.12 6.73
C LEU A 34 5.28 -0.49 7.96
N SER A 35 4.57 -0.53 9.09
CA SER A 35 5.09 -1.13 10.33
C SER A 35 5.44 -2.59 10.11
N MET A 36 4.60 -3.34 9.37
CA MET A 36 4.85 -4.75 9.09
C MET A 36 5.93 -4.95 8.01
N THR A 37 6.04 -4.07 7.03
CA THR A 37 7.16 -4.10 6.07
C THR A 37 8.49 -3.86 6.78
N ARG A 38 8.57 -2.93 7.74
CA ARG A 38 9.79 -2.73 8.56
C ARG A 38 10.19 -4.00 9.32
N VAL A 39 9.21 -4.71 9.90
CA VAL A 39 9.42 -6.01 10.56
C VAL A 39 9.96 -7.04 9.57
N MET A 40 9.32 -7.19 8.42
CA MET A 40 9.74 -8.12 7.35
C MET A 40 11.18 -7.86 6.91
N PHE A 41 11.55 -6.60 6.65
CA PHE A 41 12.90 -6.25 6.20
C PHE A 41 13.97 -6.52 7.25
N ARG A 42 13.67 -6.26 8.51
CA ARG A 42 14.58 -6.58 9.60
C ARG A 42 14.76 -8.08 9.77
N GLU A 43 13.67 -8.85 9.73
CA GLU A 43 13.68 -10.26 10.12
C GLU A 43 14.03 -11.22 8.98
N ILE A 44 13.65 -10.89 7.74
CA ILE A 44 13.88 -11.77 6.58
C ILE A 44 15.09 -11.30 5.77
N PHE A 45 15.22 -10.00 5.56
CA PHE A 45 16.28 -9.44 4.72
C PHE A 45 17.49 -8.95 5.52
N GLU A 46 17.39 -8.91 6.85
CA GLU A 46 18.42 -8.36 7.75
C GLU A 46 18.85 -6.94 7.33
N LYS A 47 17.88 -6.13 6.87
CA LYS A 47 18.09 -4.74 6.45
C LYS A 47 17.28 -3.78 7.29
N ASP A 48 17.89 -2.65 7.62
CA ASP A 48 17.13 -1.48 8.04
C ASP A 48 16.51 -0.82 6.81
N LEU A 49 15.18 -0.83 6.78
CA LEU A 49 14.40 -0.25 5.69
C LEU A 49 14.72 1.23 5.47
N GLU A 50 15.09 1.99 6.51
CA GLU A 50 15.45 3.41 6.37
C GLU A 50 16.70 3.58 5.50
N THR A 51 17.66 2.67 5.61
CA THR A 51 18.94 2.72 4.90
C THR A 51 18.86 2.36 3.42
N ILE A 52 17.79 1.68 3.01
CA ILE A 52 17.64 1.15 1.65
C ILE A 52 16.40 1.65 0.92
N LYS A 53 15.59 2.52 1.54
CA LYS A 53 14.29 2.95 0.98
C LYS A 53 14.40 3.56 -0.42
N GLU A 54 15.54 4.15 -0.76
CA GLU A 54 15.82 4.72 -2.09
C GLU A 54 15.87 3.67 -3.20
N ILE A 55 16.27 2.44 -2.88
CA ILE A 55 16.38 1.32 -3.83
C ILE A 55 15.21 0.33 -3.72
N VAL A 56 14.19 0.66 -2.92
CA VAL A 56 12.98 -0.15 -2.77
C VAL A 56 11.82 0.55 -3.47
N ILE A 57 11.10 -0.20 -4.29
CA ILE A 57 9.89 0.27 -4.96
C ILE A 57 8.69 -0.44 -4.35
N PHE A 58 7.74 0.34 -3.88
CA PHE A 58 6.44 -0.16 -3.43
C PHE A 58 5.41 0.02 -4.55
N CYS A 59 4.57 -0.99 -4.80
CA CYS A 59 3.48 -0.93 -5.76
C CYS A 59 2.15 -1.24 -5.06
N GLY A 60 1.19 -0.31 -5.07
CA GLY A 60 -0.10 -0.43 -4.36
C GLY A 60 -1.29 0.06 -5.17
N ASP A 61 -2.50 -0.14 -4.65
CA ASP A 61 -3.74 0.07 -5.41
C ASP A 61 -4.93 0.59 -4.58
N SER A 62 -4.78 0.75 -3.26
CA SER A 62 -5.90 1.11 -2.38
C SER A 62 -5.52 2.05 -1.22
N PRO A 63 -6.48 2.62 -0.48
CA PRO A 63 -6.19 3.56 0.60
C PRO A 63 -5.40 2.99 1.78
N ASN A 64 -5.36 1.66 1.95
CA ASN A 64 -4.54 1.05 3.00
C ASN A 64 -3.04 1.11 2.69
N ASP A 65 -2.67 1.47 1.45
CA ASP A 65 -1.30 1.66 0.98
C ASP A 65 -0.73 3.04 1.28
N ALA A 66 -1.55 3.98 1.77
CA ALA A 66 -1.12 5.36 1.99
C ALA A 66 0.16 5.49 2.85
N PRO A 67 0.37 4.73 3.95
CA PRO A 67 1.63 4.78 4.69
C PRO A 67 2.85 4.37 3.87
N MET A 68 2.67 3.47 2.90
CA MET A 68 3.74 3.04 2.00
C MET A 68 4.05 4.11 0.96
N PHE A 69 3.01 4.77 0.43
CA PHE A 69 3.17 5.89 -0.50
C PHE A 69 3.87 7.09 0.14
N ASP A 70 3.61 7.34 1.42
CA ASP A 70 4.26 8.40 2.18
C ASP A 70 5.75 8.13 2.43
N TYR A 71 6.08 6.86 2.64
CA TYR A 71 7.40 6.46 3.12
C TYR A 71 8.42 6.18 2.02
N PHE A 72 8.00 5.51 0.94
CA PHE A 72 8.91 5.14 -0.14
C PHE A 72 9.01 6.26 -1.19
N PRO A 73 10.21 6.80 -1.47
CA PRO A 73 10.39 7.83 -2.50
C PRO A 73 9.91 7.38 -3.89
N ASN A 74 10.13 6.10 -4.21
CA ASN A 74 9.77 5.50 -5.49
C ASN A 74 8.47 4.68 -5.39
N ALA A 75 7.51 5.12 -4.58
CA ALA A 75 6.21 4.48 -4.47
C ALA A 75 5.33 4.68 -5.71
N VAL A 76 4.70 3.59 -6.16
CA VAL A 76 3.88 3.54 -7.37
C VAL A 76 2.46 3.08 -7.05
N GLY A 77 1.48 3.79 -7.58
CA GLY A 77 0.09 3.35 -7.60
C GLY A 77 -0.29 2.75 -8.95
N VAL A 78 -0.98 1.61 -8.98
CA VAL A 78 -1.56 1.14 -10.25
C VAL A 78 -2.84 1.91 -10.59
N ALA A 79 -3.24 1.99 -11.87
CA ALA A 79 -4.26 2.95 -12.33
C ALA A 79 -5.57 2.98 -11.52
N ASN A 80 -6.04 1.83 -11.03
CA ASN A 80 -7.25 1.73 -10.22
C ASN A 80 -7.15 2.42 -8.85
N ILE A 81 -5.95 2.85 -8.41
CA ILE A 81 -5.80 3.75 -7.25
C ILE A 81 -6.54 5.07 -7.46
N SER A 82 -6.71 5.49 -8.72
CA SER A 82 -7.35 6.76 -9.09
C SER A 82 -8.80 6.87 -8.62
N GLN A 83 -9.49 5.74 -8.46
CA GLN A 83 -10.87 5.70 -7.94
C GLN A 83 -10.96 6.11 -6.46
N PHE A 84 -9.81 6.22 -5.78
CA PHE A 84 -9.72 6.56 -4.36
C PHE A 84 -9.02 7.91 -4.10
N LYS A 85 -8.77 8.75 -5.12
CA LYS A 85 -7.98 9.99 -4.98
C LYS A 85 -8.36 10.86 -3.79
N ASP A 86 -9.65 11.02 -3.53
CA ASP A 86 -10.16 11.87 -2.43
C ASP A 86 -10.08 11.19 -1.05
N ARG A 87 -9.73 9.90 -1.00
CA ARG A 87 -9.64 9.08 0.21
C ARG A 87 -8.18 8.74 0.57
N LEU A 88 -7.21 9.21 -0.21
CA LEU A 88 -5.78 8.98 0.03
C LEU A 88 -5.21 10.08 0.92
N SER A 89 -4.66 9.68 2.07
CA SER A 89 -3.91 10.61 2.93
C SER A 89 -2.54 10.97 2.35
N SER A 90 -1.90 10.03 1.65
CA SER A 90 -0.65 10.24 0.92
C SER A 90 -0.77 9.62 -0.47
N LYS A 91 -0.16 10.27 -1.48
CA LYS A 91 -0.24 9.86 -2.89
C LYS A 91 1.07 9.19 -3.32
N PRO A 92 1.03 8.20 -4.23
CA PRO A 92 2.24 7.64 -4.80
C PRO A 92 2.99 8.68 -5.63
N ALA A 93 4.30 8.50 -5.79
CA ALA A 93 5.14 9.34 -6.63
C ALA A 93 4.76 9.23 -8.12
N TRP A 94 4.31 8.05 -8.54
CA TRP A 94 3.86 7.81 -9.90
C TRP A 94 2.63 6.90 -9.95
N ILE A 95 1.79 7.05 -10.99
CA ILE A 95 0.62 6.21 -11.23
C ILE A 95 0.72 5.59 -12.62
N THR A 96 0.61 4.26 -12.72
CA THR A 96 0.62 3.53 -13.99
C THR A 96 -0.62 3.84 -14.82
N ASN A 97 -0.54 3.63 -16.14
CA ASN A 97 -1.70 3.78 -17.02
C ASN A 97 -2.69 2.62 -16.91
N LYS A 98 -2.19 1.41 -16.61
CA LYS A 98 -3.02 0.19 -16.53
C LYS A 98 -3.37 -0.19 -15.08
N PRO A 99 -4.54 -0.80 -14.81
CA PRO A 99 -4.95 -1.20 -13.47
C PRO A 99 -4.36 -2.55 -13.04
N GLY A 100 -4.35 -2.80 -11.72
CA GLY A 100 -4.01 -4.10 -11.14
C GLY A 100 -2.69 -4.69 -11.66
N GLY A 101 -2.69 -5.99 -11.96
CA GLY A 101 -1.50 -6.70 -12.44
C GLY A 101 -0.94 -6.14 -13.76
N TYR A 102 -1.76 -5.54 -14.62
CA TYR A 102 -1.28 -4.91 -15.85
C TYR A 102 -0.49 -3.62 -15.57
N GLY A 103 -0.88 -2.87 -14.54
CA GLY A 103 -0.11 -1.72 -14.07
C GLY A 103 1.22 -2.12 -13.45
N PHE A 104 1.22 -3.22 -12.68
CA PHE A 104 2.46 -3.79 -12.17
C PHE A 104 3.40 -4.22 -13.31
N ALA A 105 2.88 -4.88 -14.35
CA ALA A 105 3.68 -5.25 -15.52
C ALA A 105 4.26 -4.03 -16.25
N GLU A 106 3.48 -2.94 -16.37
CA GLU A 106 3.96 -1.66 -16.93
C GLU A 106 5.11 -1.07 -16.10
N LEU A 107 5.00 -1.08 -14.77
CA LEU A 107 6.08 -0.67 -13.87
C LEU A 107 7.35 -1.50 -14.12
N VAL A 108 7.23 -2.83 -14.14
CA VAL A 108 8.37 -3.73 -14.35
C VAL A 108 9.02 -3.49 -15.72
N GLU A 109 8.22 -3.28 -16.77
CA GLU A 109 8.74 -2.97 -18.10
C GLU A 109 9.57 -1.69 -18.13
N ILE A 110 9.14 -0.64 -17.41
CA ILE A 110 9.90 0.62 -17.28
C ILE A 110 11.25 0.37 -16.58
N LEU A 111 11.24 -0.39 -15.49
CA LEU A 111 12.47 -0.70 -14.73
C LEU A 111 13.46 -1.51 -15.57
N LEU A 112 12.99 -2.49 -16.33
CA LEU A 112 13.84 -3.32 -17.18
C LEU A 112 14.40 -2.56 -18.40
N ARG A 113 13.75 -1.49 -18.86
CA ARG A 113 14.26 -0.64 -19.94
C ARG A 113 15.36 0.33 -19.49
N GLY A 114 15.40 0.65 -18.19
CA GLY A 114 16.40 1.53 -17.60
C GLY A 114 17.59 0.79 -16.97
N ALA A 115 17.58 -0.54 -16.99
CA ALA A 115 18.65 -1.41 -16.49
C ALA A 115 19.73 -1.68 -17.54
#